data_AF-A0A453KPY2-F1
#
_entry.id   AF-A0A453KPY2-F1
#
_cell.length_a   1.000
_cell.length_b   1.000
_cell.length_c   1.000
_cell.angle_alpha   90.00
_cell.angle_beta   90.00
_cell.angle_gamma   90.00
#
_symmetry.space_group_name_H-M   'P 1'
#
loop_
_entity.id
_entity.type
_entity.pdbx_description
1 polymer ?
#
loop_
_entity_poly.entity_id
_entity_poly.type
_entity_poly.pdbx_seq_one_letter_code
_entity_poly.pdbx_strand_id
1 'polypeptide(L)'
;MSKDEIENQLKTHLGVSKVIWLPKGLYGDEMISGHVDNICCFTGPSTVLLSWIDDKSDPQYEHSAAAFDVLSNTTDAKGRKLDIIKIHVPGPLCMTEEV
;
A
#
# COMPACT_ATOMS: atom_id res chain seq x y z
N MET A 1 21.98 2.85 0.26
CA MET A 1 21.64 1.62 0.99
C MET A 1 20.90 0.69 0.03
N SER A 2 21.18 -0.60 0.08
CA SER A 2 20.44 -1.61 -0.67
C SER A 2 19.08 -1.88 -0.03
N LYS A 3 18.17 -2.51 -0.78
CA LYS A 3 16.87 -2.95 -0.27
C LYS A 3 17.03 -3.85 0.97
N ASP A 4 18.00 -4.75 0.93
CA ASP A 4 18.27 -5.69 2.04
C ASP A 4 18.81 -4.99 3.28
N GLU A 5 19.63 -3.95 3.10
CA GLU A 5 20.12 -3.12 4.22
C GLU A 5 18.96 -2.38 4.90
N ILE A 6 18.04 -1.81 4.12
CA ILE A 6 16.85 -1.13 4.64
C ILE A 6 15.95 -2.13 5.36
N GLU A 7 15.70 -3.29 4.75
CA GLU A 7 14.88 -4.34 5.37
C GLU A 7 15.46 -4.82 6.71
N ASN A 8 16.79 -4.99 6.79
CA ASN A 8 17.44 -5.40 8.04
C ASN A 8 17.33 -4.32 9.13
N GLN A 9 17.44 -3.04 8.77
CA GLN A 9 17.20 -1.95 9.73
C GLN A 9 15.75 -1.95 10.22
N LEU A 10 14.77 -2.09 9.33
CA LEU A 10 13.35 -2.16 9.70
C LEU A 10 13.08 -3.34 10.65
N LYS A 11 13.61 -4.53 10.35
CA LYS A 11 13.49 -5.71 11.23
C LYS A 11 14.10 -5.46 12.61
N THR A 12 15.28 -4.85 12.66
CA THR A 12 16.01 -4.59 13.90
C THR A 12 15.29 -3.57 14.79
N HIS A 13 14.84 -2.46 14.21
CA HIS A 13 14.27 -1.35 14.97
C HIS A 13 12.77 -1.51 15.28
N LEU A 14 12.00 -2.11 14.38
CA LEU A 14 10.54 -2.31 14.56
C LEU A 14 10.20 -3.67 15.18
N GLY A 15 11.18 -4.57 15.35
CA GLY A 15 10.97 -5.91 15.89
C GLY A 15 10.14 -6.82 14.97
N VAL A 16 10.09 -6.50 13.66
CA VAL A 16 9.34 -7.28 12.67
C VAL A 16 10.21 -8.38 12.08
N SER A 17 9.61 -9.49 11.65
CA SER A 17 10.34 -10.61 11.03
C SER A 17 10.22 -10.63 9.50
N LYS A 18 9.24 -9.92 8.94
CA LYS A 18 8.94 -9.88 7.50
C LYS A 18 8.53 -8.48 7.09
N VAL A 19 9.05 -8.03 5.95
CA VAL A 19 8.66 -6.77 5.30
C VAL A 19 8.01 -7.11 3.97
N ILE A 20 6.83 -6.53 3.71
CA ILE A 20 6.12 -6.69 2.45
C ILE A 20 6.33 -5.40 1.67
N TRP A 21 6.94 -5.51 0.50
CA TRP A 21 7.28 -4.37 -0.34
C TRP A 21 6.22 -4.17 -1.41
N LEU A 22 5.46 -3.09 -1.33
CA LEU A 22 4.55 -2.68 -2.39
C LEU A 22 5.33 -1.93 -3.48
N PRO A 23 5.01 -2.14 -4.77
CA PRO A 23 5.79 -1.59 -5.87
C PRO A 23 5.54 -0.09 -6.09
N LYS A 24 4.34 0.41 -5.75
CA LYS A 24 3.91 1.80 -5.96
C LYS A 24 3.02 2.25 -4.79
N GLY A 25 3.03 3.56 -4.49
CA GLY A 25 2.12 4.22 -3.54
C GLY A 25 0.85 4.74 -4.22
N LEU A 26 0.12 5.65 -3.56
CA LEU A 26 -1.06 6.31 -4.16
C LEU A 26 -0.65 7.22 -5.32
N TYR A 27 -1.41 7.23 -6.41
CA TYR A 27 -1.22 8.11 -7.56
C TYR A 27 -1.44 9.58 -7.14
N GLY A 28 -0.56 10.48 -7.58
CA GLY A 28 -0.54 11.89 -7.16
C GLY A 28 0.21 12.16 -5.86
N ASP A 29 0.56 11.12 -5.09
CA ASP A 29 1.38 11.21 -3.88
C ASP A 29 2.89 11.09 -4.17
N GLU A 30 3.25 11.17 -5.47
CA GLU A 30 4.61 11.04 -5.98
C GLU A 30 5.54 12.15 -5.45
N MET A 31 4.97 13.31 -5.08
CA MET A 31 5.70 14.43 -4.48
C MET A 31 6.31 14.10 -3.11
N ILE A 32 5.75 13.15 -2.35
CA ILE A 32 6.31 12.64 -1.09
C ILE A 32 6.83 11.19 -1.20
N SER A 33 7.09 10.72 -2.43
CA SER A 33 7.56 9.35 -2.72
C SER A 33 6.54 8.24 -2.38
N GLY A 34 5.24 8.55 -2.36
CA GLY A 34 4.16 7.55 -2.26
C GLY A 34 4.19 6.75 -0.97
N HIS A 35 3.79 7.39 0.13
CA HIS A 35 3.78 6.73 1.44
C HIS A 35 2.77 5.57 1.50
N VAL A 36 3.10 4.55 2.29
CA VAL A 36 2.28 3.35 2.43
C VAL A 36 0.95 3.62 3.13
N ASP A 37 0.88 4.65 3.99
CA ASP A 37 -0.31 5.00 4.77
C ASP A 37 -1.51 5.43 3.91
N ASN A 38 -1.26 6.10 2.79
CA ASN A 38 -2.29 6.52 1.84
C ASN A 38 -2.79 5.38 0.94
N ILE A 39 -2.05 4.28 0.82
CA ILE A 39 -2.43 3.15 -0.04
C ILE A 39 -2.90 1.92 0.75
N CYS A 40 -2.26 1.58 1.87
CA CYS A 40 -2.54 0.33 2.57
C CYS A 40 -2.22 0.42 4.06
N CYS A 41 -3.12 -0.08 4.91
CA CYS A 41 -2.88 -0.17 6.35
C CYS A 41 -3.42 -1.48 6.94
N PHE A 42 -2.84 -1.91 8.07
CA PHE A 42 -3.33 -3.09 8.80
C PHE A 42 -4.45 -2.70 9.76
N THR A 43 -5.60 -3.38 9.68
CA THR A 43 -6.70 -3.29 10.67
C THR A 43 -6.72 -4.47 11.62
N GLY A 44 -5.97 -5.52 11.32
CA GLY A 44 -5.82 -6.68 12.18
C GLY A 44 -4.53 -7.45 11.86
N PRO A 45 -4.23 -8.52 12.61
CA PRO A 45 -2.98 -9.28 12.47
C PRO A 45 -2.73 -9.88 11.08
N SER A 46 -3.78 -10.07 10.28
CA SER A 46 -3.72 -10.58 8.91
C SER A 46 -4.75 -9.90 8.01
N THR A 47 -5.25 -8.71 8.39
CA THR A 47 -6.27 -7.98 7.64
C THR A 47 -5.74 -6.61 7.28
N VAL A 48 -5.87 -6.25 6.00
CA VAL A 48 -5.40 -4.98 5.44
C VAL A 48 -6.53 -4.26 4.73
N LEU A 49 -6.54 -2.94 4.86
CA LEU A 49 -7.33 -2.04 4.02
C LEU A 49 -6.46 -1.59 2.86
N LEU A 50 -6.99 -1.67 1.64
CA LEU A 50 -6.32 -1.22 0.42
C LEU A 50 -7.16 -0.15 -0.26
N SER A 51 -6.55 1.01 -0.50
CA SER A 51 -7.11 2.07 -1.35
C SER A 51 -7.34 1.52 -2.76
N TRP A 52 -8.58 1.58 -3.22
CA TRP A 52 -9.04 0.89 -4.42
C TRP A 52 -9.91 1.78 -5.31
N ILE A 53 -9.82 1.55 -6.62
CA ILE A 53 -10.71 2.14 -7.62
C ILE A 53 -11.08 1.05 -8.63
N ASP A 54 -12.32 1.02 -9.09
CA ASP A 54 -12.77 0.06 -10.11
C ASP A 54 -12.57 0.59 -11.54
N ASP A 55 -12.48 1.90 -11.69
CA ASP A 55 -12.28 2.55 -12.98
C ASP A 55 -10.88 2.28 -13.50
N LYS A 56 -10.78 1.45 -14.54
CA LYS A 56 -9.52 1.08 -15.19
C LYS A 56 -8.88 2.22 -15.99
N SER A 57 -9.64 3.28 -16.26
CA SER A 57 -9.12 4.47 -16.94
C SER A 57 -8.39 5.42 -15.97
N ASP A 58 -8.64 5.27 -14.66
CA ASP A 58 -7.94 6.04 -13.65
C ASP A 58 -6.50 5.50 -13.45
N PRO A 59 -5.47 6.36 -13.47
CA PRO A 59 -4.09 5.94 -13.21
C PRO A 59 -3.88 5.22 -11.87
N GLN A 60 -4.70 5.52 -10.85
CA GLN A 60 -4.67 4.84 -9.56
C GLN A 60 -4.97 3.34 -9.68
N TYR A 61 -5.74 2.91 -10.70
CA TYR A 61 -6.10 1.50 -10.87
C TYR A 61 -4.87 0.60 -11.00
N GLU A 62 -3.86 1.03 -11.76
CA GLU A 62 -2.63 0.25 -11.93
C GLU A 62 -1.88 0.07 -10.61
N HIS A 63 -1.85 1.12 -9.79
CA HIS A 63 -1.19 1.12 -8.48
C HIS A 63 -1.93 0.20 -7.49
N SER A 64 -3.25 0.34 -7.40
CA SER A 64 -4.10 -0.50 -6.57
C SER A 64 -4.07 -1.96 -7.00
N ALA A 65 -4.08 -2.24 -8.31
CA ALA A 65 -4.02 -3.60 -8.84
C ALA A 65 -2.66 -4.28 -8.55
N ALA A 66 -1.55 -3.56 -8.72
CA ALA A 66 -0.22 -4.08 -8.41
C ALA A 66 -0.06 -4.36 -6.90
N ALA A 67 -0.57 -3.48 -6.03
CA ALA A 67 -0.59 -3.71 -4.60
C ALA A 67 -1.46 -4.93 -4.24
N PHE A 68 -2.65 -5.05 -4.83
CA PHE A 68 -3.55 -6.18 -4.61
C PHE A 68 -2.90 -7.52 -5.00
N ASP A 69 -2.19 -7.58 -6.12
CA ASP A 69 -1.51 -8.80 -6.57
C ASP A 69 -0.40 -9.22 -5.60
N VAL A 70 0.44 -8.28 -5.15
CA VAL A 70 1.48 -8.55 -4.15
C VAL A 70 0.87 -9.03 -2.83
N LEU A 71 -0.16 -8.35 -2.33
CA LEU A 71 -0.82 -8.71 -1.08
C LEU A 71 -1.50 -10.08 -1.17
N SER A 72 -2.11 -10.41 -2.32
CA SER A 72 -2.80 -11.70 -2.54
C SER A 72 -1.84 -12.88 -2.64
N ASN A 73 -0.65 -12.66 -3.18
CA ASN A 73 0.40 -13.68 -3.33
C ASN A 73 1.35 -13.76 -2.13
N THR A 74 1.16 -12.91 -1.10
CA THR A 74 2.04 -12.83 0.06
C THR A 74 1.33 -13.35 1.33
N THR A 75 2.14 -13.88 2.25
CA THR A 75 1.73 -14.23 3.61
C THR A 75 2.34 -13.29 4.63
N ASP A 76 1.75 -13.19 5.81
CA ASP A 76 2.37 -12.46 6.91
C ASP A 76 3.58 -13.20 7.51
N ALA A 77 4.18 -12.64 8.57
CA ALA A 77 5.32 -13.24 9.27
C ALA A 77 5.01 -14.61 9.93
N LYS A 78 3.73 -14.95 10.12
CA LYS A 78 3.26 -16.22 10.72
C LYS A 78 2.73 -17.20 9.65
N GLY A 79 2.88 -16.87 8.37
CA GLY A 79 2.41 -17.72 7.26
C GLY A 79 0.90 -17.65 7.00
N ARG A 80 0.17 -16.70 7.60
CA ARG A 80 -1.26 -16.49 7.34
C ARG A 80 -1.43 -15.73 6.02
N LYS A 81 -2.47 -16.09 5.25
CA LYS A 81 -2.89 -15.28 4.09
C LYS A 81 -3.47 -13.96 4.56
N LEU A 82 -3.24 -12.90 3.79
CA LEU A 82 -3.80 -11.59 4.06
C LEU A 82 -5.26 -11.53 3.58
N ASP A 83 -6.14 -11.03 4.44
CA ASP A 83 -7.49 -10.64 4.10
C ASP A 83 -7.48 -9.18 3.65
N ILE A 84 -7.88 -8.94 2.39
CA ILE A 84 -7.72 -7.65 1.73
C ILE A 84 -9.10 -7.02 1.57
N ILE A 85 -9.35 -5.98 2.35
CA ILE A 85 -10.59 -5.20 2.29
C ILE A 85 -10.32 -3.99 1.41
N LYS A 86 -11.07 -3.88 0.31
CA LYS A 86 -10.98 -2.75 -0.62
C LYS A 86 -11.76 -1.56 -0.09
N ILE A 87 -11.11 -0.40 -0.03
CA ILE A 87 -11.75 0.87 0.32
C ILE A 87 -11.72 1.76 -0.92
N HIS A 88 -12.89 2.14 -1.40
CA HIS A 88 -13.00 3.01 -2.56
C HIS A 88 -12.47 4.40 -2.23
N VAL A 89 -11.50 4.85 -3.02
CA VAL A 89 -11.05 6.25 -2.98
C VAL A 89 -12.18 7.17 -3.41
N PRO A 90 -12.26 8.41 -2.88
CA PRO A 90 -13.18 9.40 -3.42
C PRO A 90 -12.87 9.66 -4.90
N GLY A 91 -13.83 10.23 -5.63
CA GLY A 91 -13.57 10.70 -6.99
C GLY A 91 -12.40 11.71 -7.02
N PRO A 92 -11.79 11.94 -8.19
CA PRO A 92 -10.66 12.86 -8.30
C PRO A 92 -10.99 14.23 -7.66
N LEU A 93 -10.25 14.57 -6.62
CA LEU A 93 -10.41 15.84 -5.92
C LEU A 93 -9.44 16.85 -6.53
N CYS A 94 -9.98 17.91 -7.10
CA CYS A 94 -9.20 19.05 -7.57
C CYS A 94 -9.35 20.19 -6.57
N MET A 95 -8.24 20.85 -6.24
CA MET A 95 -8.28 22.06 -5.43
C MET A 95 -9.02 23.16 -6.21
N THR A 96 -10.08 23.72 -5.64
CA THR A 96 -10.78 24.88 -6.19
C THR A 96 -10.07 26.15 -5.77
N GLU A 97 -10.09 27.19 -6.61
CA GLU A 97 -9.70 28.55 -6.24
C GLU A 97 -10.78 29.17 -5.33
N GLU A 98 -11.00 28.63 -4.14
CA GLU A 98 -11.78 29.32 -3.12
C GLU A 98 -10.83 29.95 -2.10
N VAL A 99 -10.87 31.29 -2.08
CA VAL A 99 -10.14 32.21 -1.20
C VAL A 99 -10.93 32.46 0.07
#